data_AF-A0A962DHN0-F1
#
_entry.id   AF-A0A962DHN0-F1
#
_cell.length_a   1.000
_cell.length_b   1.000
_cell.length_c   1.000
_cell.angle_alpha   90.00
_cell.angle_beta   90.00
_cell.angle_gamma   90.00
#
_symmetry.space_group_name_H-M   'P 1'
#
loop_
_entity.id
_entity.type
_entity.pdbx_description
1 polymer ?
#
loop_
_entity_poly.entity_id
_entity_poly.type
_entity_poly.pdbx_seq_one_letter_code
_entity_poly.pdbx_strand_id
1 'polypeptide(L)' 'QGQKLSKQTFAQTIENENPIETLLFVHNHLKQQPFIEKPKTLEQFWNHAIQHWSLNNVPKISAIKV' A
#
# COMPACT_ATOMS: atom_id res chain seq x y z
N GLN A 1 7.29 -13.60 -13.38
CA GLN A 1 6.92 -13.06 -14.70
C GLN A 1 6.13 -11.77 -14.46
N GLY A 2 6.58 -10.62 -14.99
CA GLY A 2 5.97 -9.29 -14.75
C GLY A 2 4.65 -9.09 -15.48
N GLN A 3 3.67 -9.95 -15.20
CA GLN A 3 2.34 -9.88 -15.79
C GLN A 3 1.53 -8.74 -15.16
N LYS A 4 0.68 -8.08 -15.95
CA LYS A 4 -0.22 -7.03 -15.44
C LYS A 4 -1.26 -7.67 -14.51
N LEU A 5 -1.34 -7.20 -13.27
CA LEU A 5 -2.45 -7.49 -12.36
C LEU A 5 -3.72 -6.86 -12.92
N SER A 6 -4.71 -7.68 -13.23
CA SER A 6 -6.05 -7.29 -13.67
C SER A 6 -7.11 -8.18 -13.00
N LYS A 7 -8.38 -7.75 -13.02
CA LYS A 7 -9.51 -8.59 -12.54
C LYS A 7 -9.64 -9.93 -13.28
N GLN A 8 -9.01 -10.07 -14.45
CA GLN A 8 -9.01 -11.32 -15.23
C GLN A 8 -7.89 -12.27 -14.81
N THR A 9 -6.89 -11.79 -14.07
CA THR A 9 -5.74 -12.59 -13.64
C THR A 9 -5.86 -12.92 -12.16
N PHE A 10 -6.79 -13.82 -11.76
CA PHE A 10 -6.89 -14.53 -10.47
C PHE A 10 -6.39 -13.82 -9.19
N ALA A 11 -6.43 -12.49 -9.15
CA ALA A 11 -5.84 -11.73 -8.07
C ALA A 11 -6.74 -11.92 -6.86
N GLN A 12 -6.16 -12.33 -5.74
CA GLN A 12 -6.92 -12.50 -4.52
C GLN A 12 -7.61 -11.18 -4.16
N THR A 13 -8.84 -11.31 -3.67
CA THR A 13 -9.60 -10.17 -3.17
C THR A 13 -8.95 -9.70 -1.88
N ILE A 14 -8.94 -8.38 -1.65
CA ILE A 14 -8.41 -7.82 -0.40
C ILE A 14 -9.27 -8.33 0.77
N GLU A 15 -8.64 -8.96 1.76
CA GLU A 15 -9.29 -9.37 3.00
C GLU A 15 -9.55 -8.14 3.87
N ASN A 16 -10.82 -7.84 4.14
CA ASN A 16 -11.24 -6.63 4.85
C ASN A 16 -11.07 -6.71 6.37
N GLU A 17 -10.59 -7.84 6.91
CA GLU A 17 -10.45 -8.07 8.35
C GLU A 17 -9.33 -7.23 8.97
N ASN A 18 -8.28 -6.92 8.20
CA ASN A 18 -7.11 -6.15 8.67
C ASN A 18 -6.74 -5.01 7.71
N PRO A 19 -7.58 -3.98 7.57
CA PRO A 19 -7.39 -2.95 6.56
C PRO A 19 -6.13 -2.12 6.80
N ILE A 20 -5.76 -1.86 8.06
CA ILE A 20 -4.54 -1.11 8.40
C ILE A 20 -3.28 -1.85 7.95
N GLU A 21 -3.24 -3.17 8.11
CA GLU A 21 -2.06 -3.95 7.74
C GLU A 21 -1.87 -4.00 6.23
N THR A 22 -2.98 -4.18 5.50
CA THR A 22 -2.99 -4.08 4.04
C THR A 22 -2.53 -2.70 3.58
N LEU A 23 -3.03 -1.64 4.20
CA LEU A 23 -2.65 -0.27 3.87
C LEU A 23 -1.17 0.00 4.14
N LEU A 24 -0.63 -0.45 5.27
CA LEU A 24 0.81 -0.33 5.58
C LEU A 24 1.67 -1.12 4.59
N PHE A 25 1.24 -2.31 4.19
CA PHE A 25 1.91 -3.10 3.16
C PHE A 25 1.97 -2.34 1.83
N VAL A 26 0.84 -1.79 1.37
CA VAL A 26 0.76 -1.00 0.14
C VAL A 26 1.59 0.28 0.25
N HIS A 27 1.53 0.97 1.38
CA HIS A 27 2.31 2.18 1.64
C HIS A 27 3.82 1.93 1.50
N ASN A 28 4.31 0.85 2.11
CA ASN A 28 5.69 0.41 1.99
C ASN A 28 6.03 -0.06 0.57
N HIS A 29 5.09 -0.73 -0.11
CA HIS A 29 5.27 -1.14 -1.51
C HIS A 29 5.51 0.08 -2.43
N LEU A 30 4.78 1.17 -2.18
CA LEU A 30 4.91 2.45 -2.88
C LEU A 30 6.13 3.28 -2.42
N LYS A 31 6.99 2.71 -1.58
CA LYS A 31 8.23 3.30 -1.04
C LYS A 31 8.01 4.63 -0.33
N GLN A 32 6.81 4.86 0.18
CA GLN A 32 6.49 6.03 0.97
C GLN A 32 7.17 5.97 2.34
N GLN A 33 7.23 7.11 3.02
CA GLN A 33 7.90 7.21 4.32
C GLN A 33 7.29 6.24 5.35
N PRO A 34 8.08 5.44 6.07
CA PRO A 34 7.53 4.51 7.05
C PRO A 34 6.88 5.25 8.22
N PHE A 35 5.79 4.67 8.73
CA PHE A 35 5.16 5.12 9.96
C PHE A 35 6.07 4.75 11.15
N ILE A 36 6.34 5.72 12.03
CA ILE A 36 7.11 5.49 13.27
C ILE A 36 6.30 4.60 14.22
N GLU A 37 4.99 4.88 14.32
CA GLU A 37 4.04 4.10 15.11
C GLU A 37 2.93 3.57 14.22
N LYS A 38 2.51 2.31 14.44
CA LYS A 38 1.39 1.72 13.71
C LYS A 38 0.11 2.53 13.99
N PRO A 39 -0.56 3.08 12.96
CA PRO A 39 -1.80 3.83 13.15
C PRO A 39 -2.89 2.91 13.72
N LYS A 40 -3.70 3.43 14.63
CA LYS A 40 -4.78 2.68 15.29
C LYS A 40 -6.11 2.80 14.56
N THR A 41 -6.26 3.83 13.72
CA THR A 41 -7.46 4.08 12.95
C THR A 41 -7.12 4.41 11.50
N LEU A 42 -8.10 4.22 10.60
CA LEU A 42 -7.97 4.57 9.18
C LEU A 42 -7.71 6.07 9.00
N GLU A 43 -8.35 6.90 9.81
CA GLU A 43 -8.17 8.35 9.78
C GLU A 43 -6.73 8.76 10.10
N GLN A 44 -6.14 8.16 11.15
CA GLN A 44 -4.74 8.39 11.50
C GLN A 44 -3.80 7.98 10.36
N PHE A 45 -4.08 6.83 9.72
CA PHE A 45 -3.33 6.39 8.55
C PHE A 45 -3.40 7.42 7.42
N TRP A 46 -4.61 7.83 7.01
CA TRP A 46 -4.80 8.72 5.87
C TRP A 46 -4.23 10.11 6.11
N ASN A 47 -4.41 10.68 7.30
CA ASN A 47 -3.86 11.98 7.64
C ASN A 47 -2.32 11.99 7.50
N HIS A 48 -1.65 10.97 8.03
CA HIS A 48 -0.19 10.86 7.91
C HIS A 48 0.25 10.59 6.46
N ALA A 49 -0.38 9.64 5.78
CA ALA A 49 -0.02 9.26 4.41
C ALA A 49 -0.15 10.45 3.45
N ILE A 50 -1.17 11.29 3.60
CA ILE A 50 -1.36 12.49 2.78
C ILE A 50 -0.29 13.54 3.10
N GLN A 51 -0.06 13.82 4.38
CA GLN A 51 0.90 14.84 4.81
C GLN A 51 2.34 14.55 4.35
N HIS A 52 2.71 13.27 4.29
CA HIS A 52 4.06 12.82 3.96
C HIS A 52 4.16 12.19 2.57
N TRP A 53 3.13 12.33 1.73
CA TRP A 53 3.13 11.74 0.40
C TRP A 53 4.21 12.36 -0.49
N SER A 54 4.96 11.49 -1.18
CA SER A 54 5.97 11.93 -2.14
C SER A 54 5.87 11.13 -3.44
N LEU A 55 5.57 11.82 -4.54
CA LEU A 55 5.56 11.24 -5.88
C LEU A 55 6.95 10.77 -6.32
N ASN A 56 8.01 11.40 -5.81
CA ASN A 56 9.39 11.01 -6.11
C ASN A 56 9.72 9.61 -5.59
N ASN A 57 9.01 9.16 -4.55
CA ASN A 57 9.20 7.84 -3.98
C ASN A 57 8.49 6.74 -4.78
N VAL A 58 7.47 7.08 -5.57
CA VAL A 58 6.68 6.08 -6.29
C VAL A 58 7.57 5.40 -7.34
N PRO A 59 7.80 4.08 -7.25
CA PRO A 59 8.69 3.38 -8.17
C PRO A 59 8.10 3.36 -9.59
N LYS A 60 8.92 3.71 -10.59
CA LYS A 60 8.53 3.68 -12.01
C LYS A 60 8.14 2.28 -12.51
N ILE A 61 8.67 1.24 -11.85
CA ILE A 61 8.36 -0.16 -12.09
C ILE A 61 8.12 -0.81 -10.74
N SER A 62 6.88 -1.21 -10.49
CA SER A 62 6.47 -1.95 -9.29
C SER A 62 5.97 -3.33 -9.69
N ALA A 63 6.42 -4.36 -8.97
CA ALA A 63 5.93 -5.72 -9.08
C ALA A 63 5.49 -6.18 -7.70
N ILE A 64 4.20 -6.48 -7.55
CA ILE A 64 3.65 -7.03 -6.31
C ILE A 64 3.83 -8.55 -6.39
N LYS A 65 4.52 -9.12 -5.40
CA LYS A 65 4.47 -10.56 -5.14
C LYS A 65 3.31 -10.76 -4.16
N VAL A 66 2.24 -11.36 -4.66
CA VAL A 66 1.12 -11.84 -3.85
C VAL A 66 1.45 -13.26 -3.41
#